data_AF-A0A1L7H7H3-F1
#
_entry.id   AF-A0A1L7H7H3-F1
#
_cell.length_a   1.000
_cell.length_b   1.000
_cell.length_c   1.000
_cell.angle_alpha   90.00
_cell.angle_beta   90.00
_cell.angle_gamma   90.00
#
_symmetry.space_group_name_H-M   'P 1'
#
loop_
_entity.id
_entity.type
_entity.pdbx_description
1 polymer ?
#
loop_
_entity_poly.entity_id
_entity_poly.type
_entity_poly.pdbx_seq_one_letter_code
_entity_poly.pdbx_strand_id
1 'polypeptide(L)'
;MSWITKPIKRPPPGLREFEAYDHFRFDYRSINENTLSLFHPVRARYIKDRYDESLTDAETIIFRGCLGSADTHSAVAHALWMFRVTREFGPVLAKDFADAYELTIRPREEFAGRLMDLYNNWVGRVLASDDHILDRDGVEVIERALKQGMLQTAPDPKYTKENIQSELDRIRSKIIC
;
A
#
# COMPACT_ATOMS: atom_id res chain seq x y z
N MET A 1 25.81 2.14 8.15
CA MET A 1 25.19 3.48 8.06
C MET A 1 23.90 3.36 7.26
N SER A 2 22.77 3.88 7.76
CA SER A 2 21.49 3.86 7.03
C SER A 2 21.50 4.96 5.96
N TRP A 3 21.19 4.60 4.72
CA TRP A 3 21.06 5.55 3.61
C TRP A 3 19.60 5.92 3.32
N ILE A 4 18.64 5.29 3.99
CA ILE A 4 17.26 5.78 4.04
C ILE A 4 17.28 6.93 5.04
N THR A 5 17.11 8.16 4.53
CA THR A 5 17.25 9.39 5.33
C THR A 5 15.92 10.07 5.59
N LYS A 6 14.93 9.87 4.71
CA LYS A 6 13.58 10.42 4.90
C LYS A 6 12.84 9.64 6.00
N PRO A 7 12.39 10.32 7.07
CA PRO A 7 11.60 9.67 8.11
C PRO A 7 10.25 9.25 7.53
N ILE A 8 10.02 7.94 7.47
CA ILE A 8 8.71 7.38 7.15
C ILE A 8 7.86 7.40 8.42
N LYS A 9 6.97 8.37 8.51
CA LYS A 9 6.01 8.45 9.63
C LYS A 9 4.84 7.52 9.35
N ARG A 10 4.61 6.55 10.25
CA ARG A 10 3.37 5.77 10.25
C ARG A 10 2.16 6.71 10.41
N PRO A 11 1.00 6.38 9.82
CA PRO A 11 -0.24 7.03 10.18
C PRO A 11 -0.43 6.98 11.70
N PRO A 12 -1.04 8.01 12.30
CA PRO A 12 -1.44 7.96 13.71
C PRO A 12 -2.25 6.68 13.99
N PRO A 13 -1.93 5.91 15.03
CA PRO A 13 -2.70 4.71 15.37
C PRO A 13 -4.10 5.09 15.88
N GLY A 14 -5.11 4.30 15.54
CA GLY A 14 -6.48 4.48 16.05
C GLY A 14 -7.26 5.66 15.46
N LEU A 15 -6.95 6.07 14.22
CA LEU A 15 -7.83 6.93 13.44
C LEU A 15 -9.18 6.24 13.18
N ARG A 16 -10.23 7.00 12.86
CA ARG A 16 -11.47 6.41 12.31
C ARG A 16 -11.24 6.00 10.85
N GLU A 17 -12.11 5.14 10.32
CA GLU A 17 -11.94 4.63 8.94
C GLU A 17 -11.75 5.74 7.91
N PHE A 18 -12.64 6.74 7.94
CA PHE A 18 -12.57 7.88 7.01
C PHE A 18 -11.29 8.71 7.19
N GLU A 19 -10.83 8.87 8.43
CA GLU A 19 -9.60 9.63 8.73
C GLU A 19 -8.35 8.86 8.28
N ALA A 20 -8.37 7.52 8.37
CA ALA A 20 -7.30 6.68 7.87
C ALA A 20 -7.23 6.67 6.34
N TYR A 21 -8.37 6.63 5.64
CA TYR A 21 -8.40 6.80 4.18
C TYR A 21 -8.00 8.20 3.73
N ASP A 22 -8.47 9.24 4.41
CA ASP A 22 -8.09 10.63 4.12
C ASP A 22 -6.59 10.86 4.31
N HIS A 23 -5.97 10.21 5.30
CA HIS A 23 -4.51 10.22 5.50
C HIS A 23 -3.74 9.78 4.25
N PHE A 24 -4.27 8.79 3.53
CA PHE A 24 -3.68 8.30 2.26
C PHE A 24 -4.26 8.99 1.02
N ARG A 25 -5.19 9.94 1.21
CA ARG A 25 -6.01 10.56 0.16
C ARG A 25 -6.66 9.49 -0.73
N PHE A 26 -7.13 8.41 -0.12
CA PHE A 26 -7.77 7.29 -0.82
C PHE A 26 -9.26 7.60 -1.00
N ASP A 27 -9.72 7.67 -2.25
CA ASP A 27 -11.14 7.85 -2.56
C ASP A 27 -11.77 6.52 -2.92
N TYR A 28 -12.58 5.98 -2.01
CA TYR A 28 -13.28 4.71 -2.20
C TYR A 28 -14.38 4.76 -3.27
N ARG A 29 -14.72 5.95 -3.78
CA ARG A 29 -15.70 6.17 -4.86
C ARG A 29 -15.03 6.39 -6.21
N SER A 30 -13.70 6.34 -6.27
CA SER A 30 -12.95 6.50 -7.50
C SER A 30 -13.17 5.34 -8.48
N ILE A 31 -12.61 5.47 -9.67
CA ILE A 31 -12.64 4.41 -10.68
C ILE A 31 -11.75 3.23 -10.26
N ASN A 32 -12.22 2.02 -10.53
CA ASN A 32 -11.45 0.79 -10.27
C ASN A 32 -10.42 0.51 -11.38
N GLU A 33 -9.57 -0.49 -11.15
CA GLU A 33 -8.50 -0.87 -12.07
C GLU A 33 -9.04 -1.24 -13.46
N ASN A 34 -10.18 -1.92 -13.54
CA ASN A 34 -10.79 -2.31 -14.83
C ASN A 34 -11.11 -1.08 -15.68
N THR A 35 -11.65 -0.03 -15.06
CA THR A 35 -11.99 1.23 -15.73
C THR A 35 -10.74 2.00 -16.11
N LEU A 36 -9.75 2.10 -15.21
CA LEU A 36 -8.49 2.78 -15.48
C LEU A 36 -7.69 2.09 -16.61
N SER A 37 -7.76 0.77 -16.67
CA SER A 37 -7.12 -0.05 -17.71
C SER A 37 -7.68 0.18 -19.10
N LEU A 38 -8.96 0.58 -19.24
CA LEU A 38 -9.55 0.96 -20.53
C LEU A 38 -8.94 2.26 -21.07
N PHE A 39 -8.61 3.21 -20.18
CA PHE A 39 -7.99 4.49 -20.57
C PHE A 39 -6.48 4.37 -20.81
N HIS A 40 -5.81 3.40 -20.17
CA HIS A 40 -4.36 3.24 -20.22
C HIS A 40 -3.89 1.78 -20.38
N PRO A 41 -4.29 1.07 -21.46
CA PRO A 41 -4.11 -0.39 -21.56
C PRO A 41 -2.65 -0.84 -21.53
N VAL A 42 -1.76 -0.11 -22.22
CA VAL A 42 -0.32 -0.44 -22.25
C VAL A 42 0.31 -0.25 -20.87
N ARG A 43 -0.03 0.85 -20.17
CA ARG A 43 0.49 1.13 -18.83
C ARG A 43 -0.07 0.14 -17.80
N ALA A 44 -1.37 -0.18 -17.89
CA ALA A 44 -2.01 -1.15 -17.01
C ALA A 44 -1.35 -2.52 -17.10
N ARG A 45 -1.07 -3.02 -18.33
CA ARG A 45 -0.32 -4.26 -18.51
C ARG A 45 1.06 -4.18 -17.86
N TYR A 46 1.84 -3.13 -18.15
CA TYR A 46 3.17 -2.97 -17.56
C TYR A 46 3.13 -2.96 -16.03
N ILE A 47 2.19 -2.22 -15.46
CA ILE A 47 2.04 -2.05 -14.00
C ILE A 47 1.64 -3.38 -13.36
N LYS A 48 0.77 -4.15 -14.01
CA LYS A 48 0.42 -5.50 -13.58
C LYS A 48 1.63 -6.44 -13.63
N ASP A 49 2.41 -6.40 -14.71
CA ASP A 49 3.63 -7.21 -14.83
C ASP A 49 4.62 -6.87 -13.69
N ARG A 50 4.75 -5.59 -13.32
CA ARG A 50 5.56 -5.19 -12.15
C ARG A 50 5.01 -5.69 -10.82
N TYR A 51 3.69 -5.85 -10.68
CA TYR A 51 3.09 -6.43 -9.48
C TYR A 51 3.43 -7.91 -9.37
N ASP A 52 3.25 -8.67 -10.46
CA ASP A 52 3.57 -10.09 -10.51
C ASP A 52 5.06 -10.35 -10.19
N GLU A 53 5.98 -9.55 -10.73
CA GLU A 53 7.41 -9.61 -10.37
C GLU A 53 7.66 -9.28 -8.90
N SER A 54 6.94 -8.29 -8.35
CA SER A 54 7.11 -7.89 -6.96
C SER A 54 6.63 -8.97 -5.99
N LEU A 55 5.63 -9.77 -6.36
CA LEU A 55 5.22 -10.95 -5.60
C LEU A 55 6.32 -12.01 -5.56
N THR A 56 6.97 -12.30 -6.69
CA THR A 56 8.09 -13.25 -6.76
C THR A 56 9.30 -12.78 -5.94
N ASP A 57 9.64 -11.50 -6.03
CA ASP A 57 10.76 -10.95 -5.27
C ASP A 57 10.46 -10.86 -3.77
N ALA A 58 9.21 -10.57 -3.40
CA ALA A 58 8.78 -10.58 -2.00
C ALA A 58 8.95 -11.97 -1.37
N GLU A 59 8.63 -13.03 -2.11
CA GLU A 59 8.86 -14.41 -1.66
C GLU A 59 10.34 -14.67 -1.41
N THR A 60 11.22 -14.20 -2.30
CA THR A 60 12.67 -14.31 -2.15
C THR A 60 13.19 -13.55 -0.94
N ILE A 61 12.75 -12.30 -0.72
CA ILE A 61 13.14 -11.47 0.43
C ILE A 61 12.75 -12.17 1.74
N ILE A 62 11.52 -12.68 1.83
CA ILE A 62 10.98 -13.24 3.06
C ILE A 62 11.58 -14.61 3.38
N PHE A 63 11.81 -15.43 2.35
CA PHE A 63 12.49 -16.71 2.51
C PHE A 63 13.92 -16.51 3.04
N ARG A 64 14.66 -15.53 2.50
CA ARG A 64 16.01 -15.18 2.99
C ARG A 64 16.00 -14.60 4.41
N GLY A 65 14.94 -13.87 4.77
CA GLY A 65 14.80 -13.22 6.08
C GLY A 65 14.19 -14.10 7.17
N CYS A 66 13.62 -15.26 6.83
CA CYS A 66 12.78 -16.09 7.72
C CYS A 66 11.57 -15.33 8.32
N LEU A 67 10.98 -14.39 7.59
CA LEU A 67 9.93 -13.46 8.07
C LEU A 67 8.50 -13.94 7.73
N GLY A 68 8.26 -15.26 7.78
CA GLY A 68 7.21 -15.98 7.04
C GLY A 68 5.74 -15.79 7.44
N SER A 69 5.17 -14.60 7.28
CA SER A 69 3.70 -14.43 7.22
C SER A 69 3.22 -13.96 5.83
N ALA A 70 2.00 -14.36 5.47
CA ALA A 70 1.34 -13.88 4.25
C ALA A 70 1.18 -12.35 4.25
N ASP A 71 0.93 -11.76 5.42
CA ASP A 71 0.86 -10.29 5.58
C ASP A 71 2.21 -9.62 5.33
N THR A 72 3.32 -10.24 5.74
CA THR A 72 4.67 -9.74 5.43
C THR A 72 4.93 -9.81 3.93
N HIS A 73 4.49 -10.89 3.27
CA HIS A 73 4.61 -11.06 1.82
C HIS A 73 3.85 -9.98 1.06
N SER A 74 2.58 -9.78 1.41
CA SER A 74 1.77 -8.69 0.88
C SER A 74 2.44 -7.33 1.12
N ALA A 75 2.90 -7.04 2.34
CA ALA A 75 3.54 -5.77 2.67
C ALA A 75 4.77 -5.47 1.81
N VAL A 76 5.64 -6.47 1.62
CA VAL A 76 6.84 -6.35 0.77
C VAL A 76 6.46 -6.19 -0.69
N ALA A 77 5.51 -6.99 -1.19
CA ALA A 77 5.07 -6.94 -2.58
C ALA A 77 4.48 -5.57 -2.94
N HIS A 78 3.58 -5.02 -2.11
CA HIS A 78 2.99 -3.69 -2.31
C HIS A 78 4.04 -2.57 -2.28
N ALA A 79 4.95 -2.60 -1.30
CA ALA A 79 6.00 -1.58 -1.21
C ALA A 79 6.97 -1.63 -2.41
N LEU A 80 7.38 -2.83 -2.83
CA LEU A 80 8.27 -3.00 -3.99
C LEU A 80 7.59 -2.66 -5.31
N TRP A 81 6.33 -3.06 -5.46
CA TRP A 81 5.53 -2.71 -6.62
C TRP A 81 5.42 -1.19 -6.77
N MET A 82 5.05 -0.49 -5.70
CA MET A 82 4.94 0.97 -5.74
C MET A 82 6.27 1.68 -5.88
N PHE A 83 7.36 1.11 -5.37
CA PHE A 83 8.69 1.61 -5.62
C PHE A 83 8.99 1.59 -7.14
N ARG A 84 8.78 0.45 -7.79
CA ARG A 84 9.03 0.25 -9.23
C ARG A 84 8.18 1.17 -10.10
N VAL A 85 6.87 1.19 -9.86
CA VAL A 85 5.92 2.01 -10.63
C VAL A 85 6.22 3.50 -10.47
N THR A 86 6.63 3.94 -9.28
CA THR A 86 7.01 5.34 -9.04
C THR A 86 8.29 5.73 -9.75
N ARG A 87 9.29 4.85 -9.81
CA ARG A 87 10.54 5.11 -10.54
C ARG A 87 10.30 5.25 -12.04
N GLU A 88 9.37 4.48 -12.59
CA GLU A 88 9.05 4.49 -14.03
C GLU A 88 8.11 5.63 -14.43
N PHE A 89 7.02 5.84 -13.69
CA PHE A 89 5.92 6.73 -14.10
C PHE A 89 5.68 7.91 -13.16
N GLY A 90 6.44 8.01 -12.08
CA GLY A 90 6.27 9.02 -11.05
C GLY A 90 5.18 8.67 -10.02
N PRO A 91 5.16 9.41 -8.90
CA PRO A 91 4.36 9.06 -7.72
C PRO A 91 2.85 9.27 -7.91
N VAL A 92 2.43 10.15 -8.82
CA VAL A 92 1.01 10.42 -9.08
C VAL A 92 0.37 9.23 -9.76
N LEU A 93 0.92 8.77 -10.88
CA LEU A 93 0.39 7.63 -11.61
C LEU A 93 0.46 6.35 -10.78
N ALA A 94 1.55 6.16 -10.03
CA ALA A 94 1.66 5.04 -9.11
C ALA A 94 0.53 5.01 -8.07
N LYS A 95 0.17 6.17 -7.50
CA LYS A 95 -0.97 6.28 -6.58
C LYS A 95 -2.28 5.91 -7.25
N ASP A 96 -2.57 6.47 -8.42
CA ASP A 96 -3.86 6.23 -9.10
C ASP A 96 -4.07 4.73 -9.39
N PHE A 97 -3.03 4.03 -9.84
CA PHE A 97 -3.10 2.59 -10.09
C PHE A 97 -3.17 1.75 -8.82
N ALA A 98 -2.40 2.10 -7.78
CA ALA A 98 -2.51 1.41 -6.49
C ALA A 98 -3.91 1.54 -5.89
N ASP A 99 -4.45 2.76 -5.84
CA ASP A 99 -5.77 3.01 -5.29
C ASP A 99 -6.84 2.25 -6.11
N ALA A 100 -6.73 2.24 -7.44
CA ALA A 100 -7.64 1.51 -8.31
C ALA A 100 -7.55 -0.02 -8.13
N TYR A 101 -6.36 -0.55 -7.84
CA TYR A 101 -6.14 -1.97 -7.52
C TYR A 101 -6.80 -2.35 -6.19
N GLU A 102 -6.64 -1.52 -5.15
CA GLU A 102 -7.27 -1.75 -3.83
C GLU A 102 -8.81 -1.80 -3.88
N LEU A 103 -9.41 -1.10 -4.87
CA LEU A 103 -10.85 -1.14 -5.15
C LEU A 103 -11.29 -2.42 -5.86
N THR A 104 -10.40 -3.06 -6.61
CA THR A 104 -10.69 -4.28 -7.37
C THR A 104 -10.50 -5.54 -6.53
N ILE A 105 -9.41 -5.61 -5.77
CA ILE A 105 -8.99 -6.86 -5.13
C ILE A 105 -9.57 -7.09 -3.74
N ARG A 106 -9.89 -6.03 -3.01
CA ARG A 106 -10.44 -6.15 -1.65
C ARG A 106 -11.91 -5.79 -1.63
N PRO A 107 -12.78 -6.64 -1.05
CA PRO A 107 -14.13 -6.24 -0.73
C PRO A 107 -14.10 -5.13 0.33
N ARG A 108 -15.19 -4.38 0.47
CA ARG A 108 -15.23 -3.21 1.37
C ARG A 108 -14.99 -3.58 2.84
N GLU A 109 -15.35 -4.81 3.20
CA GLU A 109 -15.29 -5.35 4.55
C GLU A 109 -13.86 -5.69 5.00
N GLU A 110 -12.87 -5.73 4.09
CA GLU A 110 -11.45 -5.97 4.40
C GLU A 110 -10.66 -4.69 4.68
N PHE A 111 -11.23 -3.83 5.54
CA PHE A 111 -10.71 -2.49 5.79
C PHE A 111 -9.28 -2.48 6.35
N ALA A 112 -8.98 -3.31 7.36
CA ALA A 112 -7.65 -3.36 7.97
C ALA A 112 -6.58 -3.85 6.99
N GLY A 113 -6.92 -4.82 6.14
CA GLY A 113 -6.04 -5.30 5.08
C GLY A 113 -5.77 -4.21 4.04
N ARG A 114 -6.82 -3.52 3.59
CA ARG A 114 -6.66 -2.39 2.65
C ARG A 114 -5.80 -1.28 3.23
N LEU A 115 -5.95 -0.93 4.52
CA LEU A 115 -5.09 0.08 5.15
C LEU A 115 -3.62 -0.32 5.19
N MET A 116 -3.34 -1.61 5.45
CA MET A 116 -1.97 -2.13 5.39
C MET A 116 -1.39 -1.96 3.99
N ASP A 117 -2.14 -2.32 2.95
CA ASP A 117 -1.69 -2.21 1.57
C ASP A 117 -1.50 -0.75 1.15
N LEU A 118 -2.46 0.14 1.46
CA LEU A 118 -2.34 1.58 1.22
C LEU A 118 -1.11 2.19 1.92
N TYR A 119 -0.82 1.76 3.14
CA TYR A 119 0.38 2.18 3.85
C TYR A 119 1.65 1.73 3.13
N ASN A 120 1.77 0.45 2.82
CA ASN A 120 2.97 -0.09 2.18
C ASN A 120 3.15 0.45 0.75
N ASN A 121 2.04 0.66 0.03
CA ASN A 121 2.01 1.38 -1.24
C ASN A 121 2.60 2.80 -1.09
N TRP A 122 2.16 3.56 -0.08
CA TRP A 122 2.71 4.89 0.21
C TRP A 122 4.21 4.85 0.56
N VAL A 123 4.64 3.89 1.40
CA VAL A 123 6.06 3.70 1.74
C VAL A 123 6.90 3.49 0.47
N GLY A 124 6.46 2.60 -0.42
CA GLY A 124 7.13 2.35 -1.69
C GLY A 124 7.32 3.63 -2.52
N ARG A 125 6.28 4.45 -2.66
CA ARG A 125 6.35 5.74 -3.38
C ARG A 125 7.29 6.74 -2.73
N VAL A 126 7.29 6.83 -1.40
CA VAL A 126 8.17 7.74 -0.65
C VAL A 126 9.63 7.37 -0.86
N LEU A 127 9.97 6.08 -0.74
CA LEU A 127 11.32 5.57 -0.99
C LEU A 127 11.73 5.77 -2.44
N ALA A 128 10.84 5.52 -3.40
CA ALA A 128 11.14 5.78 -4.81
C ALA A 128 11.27 7.27 -5.17
N SER A 129 10.91 8.17 -4.27
CA SER A 129 11.08 9.62 -4.45
C SER A 129 12.24 10.18 -3.59
N ASP A 130 13.07 9.31 -3.02
CA ASP A 130 14.28 9.72 -2.28
C ASP A 130 15.50 9.72 -3.22
N ASP A 131 16.13 10.89 -3.32
CA ASP A 131 17.25 11.17 -4.21
C ASP A 131 18.52 10.46 -3.75
N HIS A 132 18.64 10.17 -2.45
CA HIS A 132 19.81 9.47 -1.89
C HIS A 132 19.89 8.00 -2.31
N ILE A 133 18.84 7.47 -2.94
CA ILE A 133 18.70 6.05 -3.27
C ILE A 133 18.29 5.84 -4.74
N LEU A 134 18.47 6.85 -5.60
CA LEU A 134 18.16 6.78 -7.04
C LEU A 134 18.82 5.58 -7.73
N ASP A 135 20.09 5.33 -7.42
CA ASP A 135 20.90 4.27 -8.05
C ASP A 135 20.82 2.93 -7.30
N ARG A 136 19.93 2.81 -6.31
CA ARG A 136 19.81 1.60 -5.50
C ARG A 136 18.78 0.65 -6.10
N ASP A 137 19.12 -0.63 -6.03
CA ASP A 137 18.20 -1.69 -6.40
C ASP A 137 16.98 -1.68 -5.45
N GLY A 138 15.78 -1.75 -6.04
CA GLY A 138 14.52 -1.69 -5.29
C GLY A 138 14.35 -2.83 -4.30
N VAL A 139 14.85 -4.03 -4.62
CA VAL A 139 14.80 -5.19 -3.70
C VAL A 139 15.65 -4.89 -2.47
N GLU A 140 16.87 -4.36 -2.64
CA GLU A 140 17.74 -3.96 -1.52
C GLU A 140 17.06 -2.88 -0.64
N VAL A 141 16.43 -1.89 -1.27
CA VAL A 141 15.70 -0.80 -0.58
C VAL A 141 14.58 -1.34 0.28
N ILE A 142 13.70 -2.18 -0.29
CA ILE A 142 12.54 -2.68 0.43
C ILE A 142 12.93 -3.72 1.48
N GLU A 143 13.91 -4.59 1.21
CA GLU A 143 14.44 -5.50 2.22
C GLU A 143 15.00 -4.73 3.43
N ARG A 144 15.70 -3.61 3.20
CA ARG A 144 16.20 -2.76 4.28
C ARG A 144 15.05 -2.07 5.03
N ALA A 145 14.06 -1.54 4.33
CA ALA A 145 12.88 -0.93 4.95
C ALA A 145 12.12 -1.94 5.84
N LEU A 146 11.99 -3.19 5.39
CA LEU A 146 11.43 -4.29 6.17
C LEU A 146 12.24 -4.54 7.45
N LYS A 147 13.57 -4.71 7.34
CA LYS A 147 14.47 -4.93 8.49
C LYS A 147 14.48 -3.77 9.49
N GLN A 148 14.21 -2.55 9.03
CA GLN A 148 14.11 -1.35 9.87
C GLN A 148 12.70 -1.14 10.47
N GLY A 149 11.76 -2.06 10.23
CA GLY A 149 10.39 -1.96 10.75
C GLY A 149 9.57 -0.84 10.11
N MET A 150 9.95 -0.39 8.92
CA MET A 150 9.24 0.67 8.20
C MET A 150 7.96 0.17 7.53
N LEU A 151 7.90 -1.12 7.16
CA LEU A 151 6.69 -1.73 6.59
C LEU A 151 5.69 -2.10 7.68
N GLN A 152 4.41 -2.13 7.30
CA GLN A 152 3.35 -2.67 8.13
C GLN A 152 3.09 -4.10 7.67
N THR A 153 3.49 -5.07 8.50
CA THR A 153 3.47 -6.51 8.16
C THR A 153 2.32 -7.26 8.84
N ALA A 154 1.33 -6.52 9.35
CA ALA A 154 0.09 -7.03 9.92
C ALA A 154 -0.99 -5.94 9.85
N PRO A 155 -2.26 -6.30 9.60
CA PRO A 155 -3.38 -5.37 9.73
C PRO A 155 -3.47 -4.80 11.16
N ASP A 156 -3.85 -3.52 11.30
CA ASP A 156 -4.04 -2.94 12.64
C ASP A 156 -5.33 -3.52 13.27
N PRO A 157 -5.23 -4.23 14.40
CA PRO A 157 -6.34 -4.97 15.00
C PRO A 157 -7.47 -4.05 15.52
N LYS A 158 -7.25 -2.73 15.59
CA LYS A 158 -8.32 -1.78 15.95
C LYS A 158 -9.38 -1.68 14.87
N TYR A 159 -9.07 -2.11 13.65
CA TYR A 159 -9.93 -2.00 12.48
C TYR A 159 -10.65 -3.32 12.17
N THR A 160 -11.41 -3.85 13.12
CA THR A 160 -12.22 -5.05 12.89
C THR A 160 -13.55 -4.71 12.22
N LYS A 161 -14.17 -5.72 11.59
CA LYS A 161 -15.49 -5.62 10.96
C LYS A 161 -16.55 -5.11 11.94
N GLU A 162 -16.48 -5.53 13.20
CA GLU A 162 -17.38 -5.12 14.29
C GLU A 162 -17.21 -3.63 14.63
N ASN A 163 -15.97 -3.15 14.69
CA ASN A 163 -15.67 -1.74 14.99
C ASN A 163 -16.14 -0.82 13.86
N ILE A 164 -16.00 -1.26 12.61
CA ILE A 164 -16.45 -0.52 11.42
C ILE A 164 -17.98 -0.45 11.36
N GLN A 165 -18.67 -1.57 11.58
CA GLN A 165 -20.12 -1.60 11.54
C GLN A 165 -20.73 -0.68 12.62
N SER A 166 -20.16 -0.71 13.83
CA SER A 166 -20.53 0.19 14.92
C SER A 166 -20.35 1.68 14.54
N GLU A 167 -19.26 2.01 13.85
CA GLU A 167 -19.01 3.38 13.39
C GLU A 167 -19.97 3.82 12.28
N LEU A 168 -20.26 2.94 11.31
CA LEU A 168 -21.26 3.19 10.25
C LEU A 168 -22.66 3.40 10.83
N ASP A 169 -23.06 2.59 11.82
CA ASP A 169 -24.35 2.71 12.48
C ASP A 169 -24.44 4.00 13.30
N ARG A 170 -23.33 4.42 13.93
CA ARG A 170 -23.23 5.72 14.63
C ARG A 170 -23.30 6.92 13.69
N ILE A 171 -22.75 6.81 12.47
CA ILE A 171 -22.87 7.88 11.46
C ILE A 171 -24.30 7.95 10.92
N ARG A 172 -24.92 6.79 10.65
CA ARG A 172 -26.32 6.71 10.18
C ARG A 172 -27.30 7.28 11.21
N SER A 173 -27.10 7.01 12.50
CA SER A 173 -27.96 7.56 13.56
C SER A 173 -27.85 9.08 13.71
N LYS A 174 -26.76 9.70 13.24
CA LYS A 174 -26.59 11.17 13.22
C LYS A 174 -27.15 11.86 11.99
N ILE A 175 -27.46 11.13 10.91
CA ILE A 175 -28.03 11.67 9.67
C ILE A 175 -29.57 11.64 9.70
N ILE A 176 -30.16 10.87 10.62
CA ILE A 176 -31.62 10.70 10.77
C ILE A 176 -32.20 11.61 11.88
N CYS A 177 -31.40 12.52 12.44
CA CYS A 177 -31.87 13.60 13.32
C CYS A 177 -31.68 14.96 12.65
#